data_AF-A0A800BTZ2-F1
#
_entry.id   AF-A0A800BTZ2-F1
#
_cell.length_a   1.000
_cell.length_b   1.000
_cell.length_c   1.000
_cell.angle_alpha   90.00
_cell.angle_beta   90.00
_cell.angle_gamma   90.00
#
_symmetry.space_group_name_H-M   'P 1'
#
loop_
_entity.id
_entity.type
_entity.pdbx_description
1 polymer ?
#
loop_
_entity_poly.entity_id
_entity_poly.type
_entity_poly.pdbx_seq_one_letter_code
_entity_poly.pdbx_strand_id
1 'polypeptide(L)'
;MKTAKGKGEKTLLEGSLYEDLWEQDTRAQRILSESTGLEEAREGLANYLDNLEWRYRYGEVELHPLEWTTALEAIAVFKNLISPRDEKIAGISTLEYLWRLARDEEAAGEVSEGFIEESRHLFRA
;
A
#
# COMPACT_ATOMS: atom_id res chain seq x y z
N MET A 1 -10.90 -35.26 -22.46
CA MET A 1 -10.04 -34.85 -21.33
C MET A 1 -9.71 -33.36 -21.50
N LYS A 2 -10.40 -32.48 -20.78
CA LYS A 2 -10.01 -31.08 -20.60
C LYS A 2 -10.08 -30.81 -19.10
N THR A 3 -8.92 -30.56 -18.51
CA THR A 3 -8.74 -30.34 -17.07
C THR A 3 -9.27 -28.95 -16.70
N ALA A 4 -10.38 -28.93 -15.97
CA ALA A 4 -10.79 -27.78 -15.16
C ALA A 4 -9.95 -27.81 -13.87
N LYS A 5 -8.80 -27.15 -13.85
CA LYS A 5 -7.97 -27.05 -12.64
C LYS A 5 -7.35 -25.67 -12.40
N GLY A 6 -7.85 -24.62 -13.05
CA GLY A 6 -7.20 -23.29 -13.01
C GLY A 6 -7.90 -22.20 -12.20
N LYS A 7 -9.12 -22.41 -11.70
CA LYS A 7 -9.94 -21.32 -11.12
C LYS A 7 -10.02 -21.35 -9.59
N GLY A 8 -9.93 -22.53 -8.95
CA GLY A 8 -10.09 -22.66 -7.50
C GLY A 8 -8.81 -22.42 -6.68
N GLU A 9 -7.63 -22.75 -7.22
CA GLU A 9 -6.34 -22.48 -6.55
C GLU A 9 -5.96 -21.00 -6.61
N LYS A 10 -6.33 -20.32 -7.71
CA LYS A 10 -6.01 -18.91 -7.92
C LYS A 10 -6.76 -17.99 -6.93
N THR A 11 -8.03 -18.26 -6.69
CA THR A 11 -8.86 -17.50 -5.74
C THR A 11 -8.44 -17.67 -4.28
N LEU A 12 -7.86 -18.83 -3.91
CA LEU A 12 -7.32 -19.05 -2.56
C LEU A 12 -6.00 -18.31 -2.33
N LEU A 13 -5.16 -18.19 -3.36
CA LEU A 13 -3.90 -17.41 -3.32
C LEU A 13 -4.18 -15.90 -3.36
N GLU A 14 -5.17 -15.47 -4.15
CA GLU A 14 -5.61 -14.07 -4.22
C GLU A 14 -6.14 -13.58 -2.85
N GLY A 15 -6.88 -14.40 -2.11
CA GLY A 15 -7.32 -14.09 -0.75
C GLY A 15 -6.17 -13.96 0.26
N SER A 16 -5.19 -14.88 0.23
CA SER A 16 -4.04 -14.80 1.16
C SER A 16 -3.12 -13.61 0.88
N LEU A 17 -2.93 -13.26 -0.40
CA LEU A 17 -2.09 -12.11 -0.79
C LEU A 17 -2.68 -10.78 -0.33
N TYR A 18 -4.00 -10.66 -0.37
CA TYR A 18 -4.71 -9.48 0.06
C TYR A 18 -4.65 -9.30 1.59
N GLU A 19 -4.81 -10.38 2.35
CA GLU A 19 -4.62 -10.37 3.80
C GLU A 19 -3.17 -9.99 4.16
N ASP A 20 -2.19 -10.63 3.51
CA ASP A 20 -0.76 -10.39 3.72
C ASP A 20 -0.34 -8.94 3.42
N LEU A 21 -0.99 -8.24 2.48
CA LEU A 21 -0.73 -6.83 2.14
C LEU A 21 -0.94 -5.94 3.36
N TRP A 22 -2.11 -6.07 3.99
CA TRP A 22 -2.51 -5.17 5.07
C TRP A 22 -1.87 -5.51 6.41
N GLU A 23 -1.38 -6.74 6.57
CA GLU A 23 -0.52 -7.11 7.69
C GLU A 23 0.81 -6.34 7.70
N GLN A 24 1.31 -5.89 6.54
CA GLN A 24 2.56 -5.13 6.48
C GLN A 24 2.40 -3.72 7.07
N ASP A 25 1.25 -3.07 6.89
CA ASP A 25 0.95 -1.77 7.47
C ASP A 25 -0.55 -1.61 7.78
N THR A 26 -0.93 -2.13 8.94
CA THR A 26 -2.30 -2.00 9.48
C THR A 26 -2.72 -0.55 9.71
N ARG A 27 -1.78 0.37 9.90
CA ARG A 27 -2.09 1.79 10.11
C ARG A 27 -2.46 2.46 8.80
N ALA A 28 -1.73 2.18 7.73
CA ALA A 28 -2.10 2.60 6.39
C ALA A 28 -3.47 2.03 5.98
N GLN A 29 -3.71 0.74 6.22
CA GLN A 29 -5.02 0.11 5.97
C GLN A 29 -6.14 0.87 6.67
N ARG A 30 -5.99 1.15 7.97
CA ARG A 30 -7.00 1.84 8.76
C ARG A 30 -7.28 3.25 8.24
N ILE A 31 -6.22 4.01 7.90
CA ILE A 31 -6.38 5.35 7.34
C ILE A 31 -7.21 5.28 6.04
N LEU A 32 -6.88 4.35 5.15
CA LEU A 32 -7.59 4.18 3.89
C LEU A 32 -9.05 3.75 4.09
N SER A 33 -9.30 2.76 4.95
CA SER A 33 -10.64 2.20 5.15
C SER A 33 -11.58 3.13 5.90
N GLU A 34 -11.08 3.94 6.84
CA GLU A 34 -11.89 4.88 7.63
C GLU A 34 -12.14 6.21 6.89
N SER A 35 -11.31 6.56 5.91
CA SER A 35 -11.45 7.82 5.15
C SER A 35 -12.73 7.85 4.31
N THR A 36 -13.46 8.95 4.39
CA THR A 36 -14.73 9.16 3.67
C THR A 36 -14.55 9.54 2.20
N GLY A 37 -13.35 9.96 1.82
CA GLY A 37 -13.00 10.28 0.45
C GLY A 37 -11.50 10.28 0.19
N LEU A 38 -11.14 10.39 -1.09
CA LEU A 38 -9.75 10.26 -1.56
C LEU A 38 -8.81 11.31 -0.97
N GLU A 39 -9.27 12.54 -0.78
CA GLU A 39 -8.43 13.61 -0.23
C GLU A 39 -8.20 13.43 1.28
N GLU A 40 -9.20 12.96 2.02
CA GLU A 40 -9.03 12.62 3.44
C GLU A 40 -8.03 11.46 3.62
N ALA A 41 -8.10 10.45 2.73
CA ALA A 41 -7.12 9.37 2.69
C ALA A 41 -5.71 9.89 2.40
N ARG A 42 -5.59 10.83 1.47
CA ARG A 42 -4.33 11.47 1.09
C ARG A 42 -3.71 12.22 2.27
N GLU A 43 -4.47 13.10 2.91
CA GLU A 43 -4.02 13.87 4.07
C GLU A 43 -3.66 12.94 5.24
N GLY A 44 -4.47 11.91 5.49
CA GLY A 44 -4.22 10.92 6.53
C GLY A 44 -2.90 10.18 6.32
N LEU A 45 -2.65 9.69 5.11
CA LEU A 45 -1.41 8.98 4.78
C LEU A 45 -0.21 9.93 4.79
N ALA A 46 -0.32 11.13 4.24
CA ALA A 46 0.76 12.11 4.25
C ALA A 46 1.20 12.42 5.68
N ASN A 47 0.24 12.72 6.57
CA ASN A 47 0.52 12.95 7.99
C ASN A 47 1.15 11.73 8.66
N TYR A 48 0.63 10.53 8.38
CA TYR A 48 1.20 9.29 8.93
C TYR A 48 2.66 9.10 8.49
N LEU A 49 2.96 9.24 7.20
CA LEU A 49 4.29 9.09 6.63
C LEU A 49 5.27 10.16 7.12
N ASP A 50 4.82 11.40 7.29
CA ASP A 50 5.63 12.47 7.90
C ASP A 50 6.01 12.12 9.35
N ASN A 51 5.04 11.67 10.15
CA ASN A 51 5.32 11.24 11.52
C ASN A 51 6.27 10.04 11.55
N LEU A 52 6.05 9.04 10.69
CA LEU A 52 6.90 7.85 10.61
C LEU A 52 8.34 8.23 10.24
N GLU A 53 8.54 9.12 9.26
CA GLU A 53 9.86 9.63 8.88
C GLU A 53 10.58 10.26 10.08
N TRP A 54 9.88 11.11 10.83
CA TRP A 54 10.46 11.76 12.00
C TRP A 54 10.83 10.78 13.12
N ARG A 55 10.05 9.71 13.33
CA ARG A 55 10.41 8.66 14.30
C ARG A 55 11.73 7.99 13.93
N TYR A 56 11.96 7.69 12.65
CA TYR A 56 13.26 7.19 12.18
C TYR A 56 14.38 8.21 12.35
N ARG A 57 14.13 9.49 12.11
CA ARG A 57 15.14 10.56 12.26
C ARG A 57 15.50 10.85 13.72
N TYR A 58 14.55 10.69 14.64
CA TYR A 58 14.77 10.83 16.07
C TYR A 58 15.42 9.59 16.72
N GLY A 59 15.56 8.50 15.96
CA GLY A 59 16.09 7.23 16.49
C GLY A 59 15.13 6.52 17.43
N GLU A 60 13.82 6.78 17.31
CA GLU A 60 12.78 6.06 18.06
C GLU A 60 12.58 4.62 17.55
N VAL A 61 13.12 4.31 16.37
CA VAL A 61 13.16 2.98 15.78
C VAL A 61 14.61 2.62 15.55
N GLU A 62 15.09 1.57 16.22
CA GLU A 62 16.46 1.08 16.10
C GLU A 62 16.54 0.13 14.90
N LEU A 63 17.24 0.55 13.85
CA LEU A 63 17.46 -0.21 12.63
C LEU A 63 18.95 -0.26 12.27
N HIS A 64 19.34 -1.27 11.50
CA HIS A 64 20.65 -1.25 10.85
C HIS A 64 20.71 -0.06 9.85
N PRO A 65 21.86 0.62 9.65
CA PRO A 65 21.94 1.81 8.79
C PRO A 65 21.42 1.62 7.35
N LEU A 66 21.57 0.42 6.79
CA LEU A 66 21.02 0.09 5.47
C LEU A 66 19.49 0.00 5.49
N GLU A 67 18.91 -0.62 6.52
CA GLU A 67 17.46 -0.71 6.69
C GLU A 67 16.86 0.68 6.93
N TRP A 68 17.54 1.53 7.70
CA TRP A 68 17.13 2.93 7.88
C TRP A 68 17.08 3.69 6.55
N THR A 69 18.06 3.48 5.67
CA THR A 69 18.07 4.11 4.35
C THR A 69 16.91 3.61 3.50
N THR A 70 16.69 2.29 3.46
CA THR A 70 15.56 1.67 2.75
C THR A 70 14.22 2.20 3.24
N ALA A 71 14.02 2.32 4.55
CA ALA A 71 12.78 2.83 5.14
C ALA A 71 12.51 4.29 4.73
N LEU A 72 13.53 5.16 4.76
CA LEU A 72 13.37 6.54 4.32
C LEU A 72 13.08 6.67 2.82
N GLU A 73 13.71 5.82 2.00
CA GLU A 73 13.41 5.76 0.56
C GLU A 73 11.99 5.27 0.29
N ALA A 74 11.54 4.24 1.01
CA ALA A 74 10.18 3.73 0.91
C ALA A 74 9.15 4.79 1.30
N ILE A 75 9.37 5.53 2.39
CA ILE A 75 8.52 6.65 2.78
C ILE A 75 8.46 7.71 1.67
N ALA A 76 9.60 8.07 1.08
CA ALA A 76 9.64 9.04 -0.01
C ALA A 76 8.89 8.55 -1.25
N VAL A 77 9.05 7.27 -1.63
CA VAL A 77 8.29 6.64 -2.72
C VAL A 77 6.79 6.68 -2.42
N PHE A 78 6.38 6.34 -1.21
CA PHE A 78 4.96 6.34 -0.84
C PHE A 78 4.37 7.75 -0.90
N LYS A 79 5.10 8.78 -0.42
CA LYS A 79 4.68 10.19 -0.57
C LYS A 79 4.49 10.60 -2.03
N ASN A 80 5.35 10.13 -2.93
CA ASN A 80 5.21 10.39 -4.36
C ASN A 80 3.99 9.65 -4.97
N LEU A 81 3.73 8.41 -4.56
CA LEU A 81 2.55 7.67 -5.04
C LEU A 81 1.22 8.35 -4.68
N ILE A 82 1.18 9.05 -3.55
CA ILE A 82 0.01 9.82 -3.11
C ILE A 82 0.11 11.32 -3.45
N SER A 83 1.02 11.72 -4.33
CA SER A 83 1.17 13.12 -4.75
C SER A 83 0.18 13.46 -5.86
N PRO A 84 -0.69 14.49 -5.72
CA PRO A 84 -1.62 14.89 -6.78
C PRO A 84 -0.89 15.28 -8.08
N ARG A 85 0.33 15.81 -7.96
CA ARG A 85 1.17 16.16 -9.11
C ARG A 85 1.61 14.91 -9.86
N ASP A 86 2.04 13.87 -9.15
CA ASP A 86 2.62 12.68 -9.76
C ASP A 86 1.52 11.80 -10.36
N GLU A 87 0.36 11.72 -9.69
CA GLU A 87 -0.84 11.10 -10.26
C GLU A 87 -1.27 11.78 -11.56
N LYS A 88 -1.24 13.12 -11.59
CA LYS A 88 -1.54 13.88 -12.82
C LYS A 88 -0.54 13.60 -13.94
N ILE A 89 0.74 13.40 -13.62
CA ILE A 89 1.77 13.06 -14.60
C ILE A 89 1.59 11.62 -15.11
N ALA A 90 1.28 10.68 -14.21
CA ALA A 90 1.07 9.27 -14.53
C ALA A 90 -0.27 9.02 -15.24
N GLY A 91 -1.26 9.89 -15.05
CA GLY A 91 -2.62 9.74 -15.57
C GLY A 91 -3.47 8.70 -14.82
N ILE A 92 -2.97 8.21 -13.67
CA ILE A 92 -3.63 7.24 -12.80
C ILE A 92 -3.41 7.65 -11.33
N SER A 93 -4.35 7.30 -10.45
CA SER A 93 -4.20 7.49 -9.00
C SER A 93 -3.96 6.14 -8.33
N THR A 94 -2.70 5.90 -7.93
CA THR A 94 -2.35 4.74 -7.09
C THR A 94 -3.09 4.79 -5.76
N LEU A 95 -3.26 5.99 -5.19
CA LEU A 95 -4.03 6.19 -3.97
C LEU A 95 -5.48 5.74 -4.13
N GLU A 96 -6.12 6.01 -5.27
CA GLU A 96 -7.50 5.61 -5.52
C GLU A 96 -7.65 4.09 -5.52
N TYR A 97 -6.74 3.38 -6.17
CA TYR A 97 -6.73 1.92 -6.15
C TYR A 97 -6.52 1.38 -4.74
N LEU A 98 -5.55 1.90 -3.98
CA LEU A 98 -5.32 1.49 -2.59
C LEU A 98 -6.52 1.79 -1.68
N TRP A 99 -7.17 2.94 -1.87
CA TRP A 99 -8.33 3.35 -1.09
C TRP A 99 -9.55 2.48 -1.34
N ARG A 100 -9.84 2.16 -2.61
CA ARG A 100 -10.90 1.20 -2.97
C ARG A 100 -10.57 -0.19 -2.44
N LEU A 101 -9.33 -0.63 -2.66
CA LEU A 101 -8.84 -1.94 -2.23
C LEU A 101 -9.01 -2.11 -0.72
N ALA A 102 -8.70 -1.10 0.10
CA ALA A 102 -8.84 -1.19 1.57
C ALA A 102 -10.29 -1.28 2.07
N ARG A 103 -11.29 -0.99 1.21
CA ARG A 103 -12.71 -0.89 1.58
C ARG A 103 -13.57 -2.00 1.00
N ASP A 104 -13.15 -2.56 -0.13
CA ASP A 104 -13.88 -3.58 -0.86
C ASP A 104 -12.90 -4.61 -1.42
N GLU A 105 -12.97 -5.83 -0.89
CA GLU A 105 -12.13 -6.94 -1.36
C GLU A 105 -12.40 -7.28 -2.83
N GLU A 106 -13.60 -7.00 -3.36
CA GLU A 106 -13.90 -7.20 -4.78
C GLU A 106 -13.08 -6.26 -5.68
N ALA A 107 -12.61 -5.12 -5.15
CA ALA A 107 -11.70 -4.20 -5.86
C ALA A 107 -10.32 -4.82 -6.13
N ALA A 108 -9.97 -5.95 -5.51
CA ALA A 108 -8.79 -6.73 -5.88
C ALA A 108 -8.83 -7.17 -7.36
N GLY A 109 -10.02 -7.35 -7.93
CA GLY A 109 -10.19 -7.62 -9.37
C GLY A 109 -9.85 -6.45 -10.29
N GLU A 110 -9.73 -5.23 -9.76
CA GLU A 110 -9.36 -4.02 -10.53
C GLU A 110 -7.84 -3.84 -10.66
N VAL A 111 -7.05 -4.54 -9.83
CA VAL A 111 -5.59 -4.42 -9.78
C VAL A 111 -4.89 -5.71 -10.20
N SER A 112 -3.64 -5.59 -10.62
CA SER A 112 -2.83 -6.77 -10.95
C SER A 112 -2.19 -7.37 -9.69
N GLU A 113 -1.84 -8.65 -9.74
CA GLU A 113 -1.05 -9.30 -8.68
C GLU A 113 0.28 -8.55 -8.41
N GLY A 114 0.91 -8.03 -9.46
CA GLY A 114 2.13 -7.22 -9.33
C GLY A 114 1.92 -5.93 -8.55
N PHE A 115 0.75 -5.30 -8.68
CA PHE A 115 0.41 -4.10 -7.90
C PHE A 115 0.30 -4.41 -6.40
N ILE A 116 -0.32 -5.54 -6.06
CA ILE A 116 -0.46 -5.99 -4.67
C ILE A 116 0.92 -6.28 -4.08
N GLU A 117 1.77 -6.99 -4.83
CA GLU A 117 3.14 -7.28 -4.39
C GLU A 117 3.98 -6.01 -4.23
N GLU A 118 3.95 -5.07 -5.18
CA GLU A 118 4.68 -3.80 -5.05
C GLU A 118 4.23 -3.01 -3.82
N SER A 119 2.92 -2.96 -3.57
CA SER A 119 2.35 -2.30 -2.39
C SER A 119 2.78 -3.00 -1.09
N ARG A 120 2.79 -4.34 -1.07
CA ARG A 120 3.24 -5.15 0.07
C ARG A 120 4.71 -4.90 0.39
N HIS A 121 5.57 -4.85 -0.63
CA HIS A 121 6.99 -4.55 -0.44
C HIS A 121 7.21 -3.11 0.06
N LEU A 122 6.43 -2.15 -0.45
CA LEU A 122 6.48 -0.76 -0.01
C LEU A 122 6.09 -0.61 1.47
N PHE A 123 5.03 -1.30 1.91
CA PHE A 123 4.54 -1.23 3.30
C PHE A 123 5.47 -1.93 4.29
N ARG A 124 6.21 -2.93 3.84
CA ARG A 124 7.12 -3.72 4.69
C ARG A 124 8.45 -3.01 4.99
N ALA A 125 8.89 -2.13 4.10
CA ALA A 125 10.22 -1.52 4.10
C ALA A 125 10.47 -0.61 5.31
#